data_AF-A0A1I2PYS3-F1
#
_entry.id   AF-A0A1I2PYS3-F1
#
_cell.length_a   1.000
_cell.length_b   1.000
_cell.length_c   1.000
_cell.angle_alpha   90.00
_cell.angle_beta   90.00
_cell.angle_gamma   90.00
#
_symmetry.space_group_name_H-M   'P 1'
#
loop_
_entity.id
_entity.type
_entity.pdbx_description
1 polymer ?
#
loop_
_entity_poly.entity_id
_entity_poly.type
_entity_poly.pdbx_seq_one_letter_code
_entity_poly.pdbx_strand_id
1 'polypeptide(L)'
;MADEMSMDFDAVKELGLCVLHVGINADGEEDALRIANEFQTLMGFLPRVGNSSIFSSDLIEIMKKDGPGEKGHIAIGTHDVAKAAAFFEKRGMGLKKETAKYNEDGSMMFIYLDKMIAGFAIHLKQY
;
A
#
# COMPACT_ATOMS: atom_id res chain seq x y z
N MET A 1 1.69 26.88 12.27
CA MET A 1 0.42 26.50 12.91
C MET A 1 -0.22 25.50 11.98
N ALA A 2 -0.21 24.22 12.35
CA ALA A 2 -0.95 23.23 11.57
C ALA A 2 -2.42 23.59 11.77
N ASP A 3 -3.10 23.98 10.69
CA ASP A 3 -4.55 24.12 10.69
C ASP A 3 -5.11 22.88 11.37
N GLU A 4 -5.86 23.09 12.45
CA GLU A 4 -6.88 22.15 12.89
C GLU A 4 -7.85 21.99 11.72
N MET A 5 -7.49 21.18 10.72
CA MET A 5 -8.50 20.56 9.90
C MET A 5 -9.44 19.89 10.88
N SER A 6 -10.68 20.38 10.91
CA SER A 6 -11.63 20.07 11.96
C SER A 6 -11.65 18.56 12.21
N MET A 7 -11.80 18.18 13.48
CA MET A 7 -12.03 16.78 13.87
C MET A 7 -13.26 16.16 13.17
N ASP A 8 -14.05 16.98 12.46
CA ASP A 8 -15.22 16.62 11.68
C ASP A 8 -14.92 16.28 10.20
N PHE A 9 -13.68 16.45 9.72
CA PHE A 9 -13.32 16.03 8.36
C PHE A 9 -13.20 14.51 8.28
N ASP A 10 -14.25 13.86 7.78
CA ASP A 10 -14.28 12.42 7.50
C ASP A 10 -13.43 12.11 6.25
N ALA A 11 -12.12 12.05 6.44
CA ALA A 11 -11.16 11.79 5.36
C ALA A 11 -11.43 10.45 4.67
N VAL A 12 -11.93 9.46 5.42
CA VAL A 12 -12.26 8.14 4.88
C VAL A 12 -13.34 8.27 3.81
N LYS A 13 -14.41 9.00 4.10
CA LYS A 13 -15.48 9.25 3.15
C LYS A 13 -15.05 10.21 2.03
N GLU A 14 -14.44 11.34 2.37
CA GLU A 14 -14.18 12.43 1.41
C GLU A 14 -13.05 12.12 0.42
N LEU A 15 -12.08 11.28 0.81
CA LEU A 15 -11.00 10.83 -0.08
C LEU A 15 -11.21 9.39 -0.59
N GLY A 16 -12.23 8.70 -0.10
CA GLY A 16 -12.46 7.29 -0.41
C GLY A 16 -11.35 6.39 0.14
N LEU A 17 -10.89 6.64 1.38
CA LEU A 17 -9.81 5.83 1.95
C LEU A 17 -10.31 4.44 2.29
N CYS A 18 -9.60 3.42 1.82
CA CYS A 18 -9.87 2.02 2.17
C CYS A 18 -8.56 1.23 2.20
N VAL A 19 -8.58 0.03 2.80
CA VAL A 19 -7.44 -0.89 2.68
C VAL A 19 -7.60 -1.67 1.38
N LEU A 20 -6.60 -1.59 0.50
CA LEU A 20 -6.56 -2.38 -0.73
C LEU A 20 -5.91 -3.74 -0.51
N HIS A 21 -4.81 -3.78 0.26
CA HIS A 21 -4.13 -5.02 0.58
C HIS A 21 -3.09 -4.82 1.69
N VAL A 22 -2.69 -5.94 2.30
CA VAL A 22 -1.52 -6.05 3.16
C VAL A 22 -0.43 -6.81 2.38
N GLY A 23 0.75 -6.21 2.31
CA GLY A 23 1.96 -6.79 1.75
C GLY A 23 2.79 -7.49 2.81
N ILE A 24 3.21 -8.71 2.50
CA ILE A 24 4.14 -9.53 3.28
C ILE A 24 5.47 -9.56 2.52
N ASN A 25 6.57 -9.26 3.20
CA ASN A 25 7.90 -9.35 2.59
C ASN A 25 8.45 -10.78 2.70
N ALA A 26 8.80 -11.38 1.56
CA ALA A 26 9.51 -12.65 1.50
C ALA A 26 11.00 -12.44 1.18
N ASP A 27 11.82 -13.45 1.50
CA ASP A 27 13.25 -13.47 1.17
C ASP A 27 13.50 -14.15 -0.18
N GLY A 28 13.06 -13.50 -1.26
CA GLY A 28 13.20 -14.03 -2.61
C GLY A 28 11.96 -14.73 -3.15
N GLU A 29 12.02 -15.10 -4.43
CA GLU A 29 10.91 -15.74 -5.14
C GLU A 29 10.55 -17.12 -4.57
N GLU A 30 11.55 -17.91 -4.18
CA GLU A 30 11.32 -19.23 -3.59
C GLU A 30 10.57 -19.14 -2.26
N ASP A 31 10.96 -18.18 -1.40
CA ASP A 31 10.28 -17.94 -0.12
C ASP A 31 8.87 -17.38 -0.33
N ALA A 32 8.68 -16.48 -1.31
CA ALA A 32 7.35 -15.98 -1.67
C ALA A 32 6.41 -17.11 -2.13
N LEU A 33 6.92 -18.05 -2.95
CA LEU A 33 6.16 -19.22 -3.38
C LEU A 33 5.85 -20.15 -2.20
N ARG A 34 6.78 -20.35 -1.28
CA ARG A 34 6.55 -21.13 -0.04
C ARG A 34 5.39 -20.54 0.77
N ILE A 35 5.41 -19.23 1.04
CA ILE A 35 4.34 -18.53 1.77
C ILE A 35 3.01 -18.63 1.03
N ALA A 36 3.00 -18.41 -0.29
CA ALA A 36 1.79 -18.50 -1.09
C ALA A 36 1.18 -19.92 -1.08
N ASN A 37 2.03 -20.95 -1.11
CA ASN A 37 1.62 -22.35 -1.00
C ASN A 37 1.05 -22.69 0.40
N GLU A 38 1.54 -22.05 1.47
CA GLU A 38 0.95 -22.20 2.81
C GLU A 38 -0.48 -21.65 2.84
N PHE A 39 -0.71 -20.45 2.29
CA PHE A 39 -2.08 -19.91 2.15
C PHE A 39 -2.98 -20.82 1.31
N GLN A 40 -2.47 -21.38 0.22
CA GLN A 40 -3.22 -22.34 -0.59
C GLN A 40 -3.56 -23.61 0.19
N THR A 41 -2.58 -24.21 0.85
CA THR A 41 -2.72 -25.52 1.51
C THR A 41 -3.59 -25.43 2.74
N LEU A 42 -3.39 -24.40 3.57
CA LEU A 42 -4.06 -24.26 4.86
C LEU A 42 -5.42 -23.58 4.76
N MET A 43 -5.60 -22.69 3.76
CA MET A 43 -6.79 -21.82 3.68
C MET A 43 -7.52 -21.89 2.33
N GLY A 44 -6.98 -22.58 1.32
CA GLY A 44 -7.61 -22.72 0.00
C GLY A 44 -7.42 -21.53 -0.95
N PHE A 45 -6.54 -20.59 -0.62
CA PHE A 45 -6.25 -19.40 -1.42
C PHE A 45 -5.33 -19.72 -2.61
N LEU A 46 -5.87 -19.73 -3.83
CA LEU A 46 -5.09 -20.01 -5.03
C LEU A 46 -4.15 -18.85 -5.39
N PRO A 47 -2.84 -19.09 -5.58
CA PRO A 47 -1.88 -18.04 -5.83
C PRO A 47 -1.98 -17.49 -7.25
N ARG A 48 -1.88 -16.16 -7.37
CA ARG A 48 -1.68 -15.44 -8.64
C ARG A 48 -0.27 -14.90 -8.68
N VAL A 49 0.59 -15.58 -9.44
CA VAL A 49 2.02 -15.24 -9.54
C VAL A 49 2.20 -14.07 -10.52
N GLY A 50 2.68 -12.95 -10.00
CA GLY A 50 3.09 -11.79 -10.78
C GLY A 50 4.61 -11.67 -10.89
N ASN A 51 5.08 -10.58 -11.52
CA ASN A 51 6.51 -10.34 -11.71
C ASN A 51 7.22 -10.00 -10.38
N SER A 52 6.68 -9.06 -9.61
CA SER A 52 7.31 -8.56 -8.38
C SER A 52 6.72 -9.16 -7.10
N SER A 53 5.51 -9.71 -7.17
CA SER A 53 4.78 -10.23 -6.03
C SER A 53 3.85 -11.38 -6.44
N ILE A 54 3.35 -12.10 -5.44
CA ILE A 54 2.35 -13.16 -5.58
C ILE A 54 1.15 -12.76 -4.73
N PHE A 55 -0.04 -12.79 -5.29
CA PHE A 55 -1.27 -12.54 -4.54
C PHE A 55 -1.93 -13.87 -4.16
N SER A 56 -2.16 -14.10 -2.87
CA SER A 56 -2.97 -15.23 -2.39
C SER A 56 -4.46 -14.86 -2.29
N SER A 57 -4.79 -13.58 -2.19
CA SER A 57 -6.14 -13.05 -2.39
C SER A 57 -6.02 -11.61 -2.90
N ASP A 58 -7.13 -10.93 -3.15
CA ASP A 58 -7.08 -9.50 -3.52
C ASP A 58 -6.49 -8.63 -2.41
N LEU A 59 -6.58 -9.06 -1.15
CA LEU A 59 -6.08 -8.32 0.02
C LEU A 59 -4.74 -8.82 0.57
N ILE A 60 -4.19 -9.93 0.05
CA ILE A 60 -2.96 -10.55 0.55
C ILE A 60 -1.93 -10.58 -0.59
N GLU A 61 -0.94 -9.69 -0.49
CA GLU A 61 0.20 -9.60 -1.41
C GLU A 61 1.46 -10.14 -0.72
N ILE A 62 2.25 -10.93 -1.43
CA ILE A 62 3.53 -11.46 -0.97
C ILE A 62 4.62 -10.94 -1.92
N MET A 63 5.45 -10.03 -1.44
CA MET A 63 6.54 -9.42 -2.20
C MET A 63 7.68 -10.42 -2.37
N LYS A 64 8.15 -10.64 -3.60
CA LYS A 64 9.27 -11.54 -3.88
C LYS A 64 10.61 -10.98 -3.41
N LYS A 65 10.78 -9.65 -3.37
CA LYS A 65 12.03 -9.03 -2.92
C LYS A 65 11.82 -7.56 -2.56
N ASP A 66 12.58 -7.08 -1.57
CA ASP A 66 12.80 -5.67 -1.26
C ASP A 66 11.50 -4.84 -1.10
N GLY A 67 10.44 -5.44 -0.55
CA GLY A 67 9.21 -4.71 -0.24
C GLY A 67 9.43 -3.70 0.91
N PRO A 68 8.88 -2.48 0.85
CA PRO A 68 9.08 -1.49 1.89
C PRO A 68 8.44 -1.89 3.23
N GLY A 69 9.09 -1.54 4.35
CA GLY A 69 8.59 -1.78 5.70
C GLY A 69 9.21 -2.99 6.39
N GLU A 70 9.35 -2.93 7.71
CA GLU A 70 9.89 -4.02 8.53
C GLU A 70 8.98 -5.26 8.53
N LYS A 71 7.66 -5.03 8.46
CA LYS A 71 6.62 -6.07 8.43
C LYS A 71 5.90 -6.15 7.07
N GLY A 72 6.45 -5.50 6.06
CA GLY A 72 5.80 -5.26 4.77
C GLY A 72 5.01 -3.96 4.75
N HIS A 73 3.94 -3.90 3.96
CA HIS A 73 3.21 -2.66 3.71
C HIS A 73 1.69 -2.80 3.84
N ILE A 74 1.03 -1.66 4.03
CA ILE A 74 -0.44 -1.55 3.92
C ILE A 74 -0.73 -0.57 2.79
N ALA A 75 -1.46 -1.06 1.79
CA ALA A 75 -1.93 -0.27 0.68
C ALA A 75 -3.23 0.44 1.05
N ILE A 76 -3.21 1.77 1.00
CA ILE A 76 -4.41 2.59 1.20
C ILE A 76 -4.93 3.07 -0.15
N GLY A 77 -6.15 2.68 -0.47
CA GLY A 77 -6.90 3.12 -1.64
C GLY A 77 -7.38 4.56 -1.49
N THR A 78 -7.52 5.27 -2.60
CA THR A 78 -8.15 6.60 -2.67
C THR A 78 -8.62 6.85 -4.11
N HIS A 79 -9.66 7.66 -4.28
CA HIS A 79 -10.09 8.08 -5.61
C HIS A 79 -9.13 9.09 -6.27
N ASP A 80 -8.35 9.81 -5.47
CA ASP A 80 -7.41 10.86 -5.92
C ASP A 80 -6.15 10.82 -5.04
N VAL A 81 -5.08 10.26 -5.59
CA VAL A 81 -3.82 10.05 -4.84
C VAL A 81 -3.12 11.37 -4.56
N ALA A 82 -3.20 12.35 -5.46
CA ALA A 82 -2.57 13.65 -5.26
C ALA A 82 -3.23 14.41 -4.09
N LYS A 83 -4.58 14.39 -4.01
CA LYS A 83 -5.31 14.99 -2.88
C LYS A 83 -5.03 14.27 -1.58
N ALA A 84 -5.04 12.94 -1.57
CA ALA A 84 -4.72 12.17 -0.38
C ALA A 84 -3.28 12.41 0.10
N ALA A 85 -2.31 12.44 -0.81
CA ALA A 85 -0.92 12.75 -0.50
C ALA A 85 -0.78 14.13 0.15
N ALA A 86 -1.42 15.17 -0.39
CA ALA A 86 -1.43 16.50 0.21
C ALA A 86 -2.12 16.53 1.59
N PHE A 87 -3.19 15.76 1.76
CA PHE A 87 -3.89 15.61 3.05
C PHE A 87 -2.98 15.00 4.13
N PHE A 88 -2.22 13.96 3.78
CA PHE A 88 -1.31 13.26 4.68
C PHE A 88 -0.03 14.05 4.95
N GLU A 89 0.52 14.75 3.94
CA GLU A 89 1.71 15.60 4.09
C GLU A 89 1.45 16.75 5.07
N LYS A 90 0.29 17.39 5.00
CA LYS A 90 -0.15 18.41 5.99
C LYS A 90 -0.27 17.87 7.42
N ARG A 91 -0.40 16.56 7.59
CA ARG A 91 -0.48 15.85 8.87
C ARG A 91 0.84 15.24 9.32
N GLY A 92 1.93 15.57 8.62
CA GLY A 92 3.26 15.13 8.97
C GLY A 92 3.64 13.73 8.46
N MET A 93 2.87 13.13 7.55
CA MET A 93 3.33 11.99 6.76
C MET A 93 3.89 12.50 5.44
N GLY A 94 5.20 12.68 5.36
CA GLY A 94 5.85 13.14 4.14
C GLY A 94 5.78 12.10 3.02
N LEU A 95 6.21 12.50 1.84
CA LEU A 95 6.08 11.72 0.61
C LEU A 95 7.44 11.23 0.12
N LYS A 96 7.54 9.94 -0.19
CA LYS A 96 8.70 9.35 -0.88
C LYS A 96 8.56 9.59 -2.39
N LYS A 97 8.87 10.80 -2.83
CA LYS A 97 8.61 11.29 -4.20
C LYS A 97 9.21 10.41 -5.29
N GLU A 98 10.34 9.77 -5.01
CA GLU A 98 11.02 8.81 -5.88
C GLU A 98 10.18 7.55 -6.20
N THR A 99 9.16 7.26 -5.38
CA THR A 99 8.26 6.11 -5.58
C THR A 99 7.02 6.45 -6.38
N ALA A 100 6.81 7.73 -6.72
CA ALA A 100 5.61 8.19 -7.38
C ALA A 100 5.47 7.54 -8.77
N LYS A 101 4.29 6.98 -9.03
CA LYS A 101 3.91 6.50 -10.37
C LYS A 101 2.70 7.29 -10.85
N TYR A 102 2.65 7.51 -12.16
CA TYR A 102 1.64 8.32 -12.82
C TYR A 102 0.96 7.49 -13.91
N ASN A 103 -0.31 7.79 -14.15
CA ASN A 103 -1.04 7.32 -15.32
C ASN A 103 -0.54 8.05 -16.59
N GLU A 104 -0.96 7.59 -17.76
CA GLU A 104 -0.59 8.20 -19.06
C GLU A 104 -1.03 9.67 -19.18
N ASP A 105 -2.12 10.05 -18.52
CA ASP A 105 -2.65 11.41 -18.47
C ASP A 105 -1.90 12.35 -17.49
N GLY A 106 -0.88 11.82 -16.79
CA GLY A 106 -0.09 12.55 -15.81
C GLY A 106 -0.70 12.61 -14.40
N SER A 107 -1.87 12.01 -14.17
CA SER A 107 -2.45 11.90 -12.82
C SER A 107 -1.62 10.92 -11.97
N MET A 108 -1.43 11.25 -10.68
CA MET A 108 -0.70 10.39 -9.75
C MET A 108 -1.52 9.14 -9.43
N MET A 109 -0.95 7.96 -9.64
CA MET A 109 -1.59 6.66 -9.41
C MET A 109 -1.11 5.97 -8.15
N PHE A 110 0.12 6.26 -7.70
CA PHE A 110 0.74 5.56 -6.59
C PHE A 110 1.85 6.42 -5.94
N ILE A 111 1.99 6.34 -4.61
CA ILE A 111 3.13 6.91 -3.88
C ILE A 111 3.27 6.29 -2.48
N TYR A 112 4.51 6.04 -2.02
CA TYR A 112 4.78 5.71 -0.62
C TYR A 112 4.86 6.96 0.27
N LEU A 113 4.43 6.80 1.51
CA LEU A 113 4.63 7.77 2.58
C LEU A 113 5.98 7.49 3.28
N ASP A 114 6.55 8.52 3.92
CA ASP A 114 7.88 8.48 4.51
C ASP A 114 7.92 7.86 5.92
N LYS A 115 6.77 7.77 6.58
CA LYS A 115 6.60 7.18 7.91
C LYS A 115 6.00 5.78 7.83
N MET A 116 6.44 4.94 8.76
CA MET A 116 5.84 3.64 9.01
C MET A 116 4.85 3.72 10.18
N ILE A 117 3.87 2.83 10.18
CA ILE A 117 2.96 2.60 11.30
C ILE A 117 3.19 1.17 11.79
N ALA A 118 3.63 1.03 13.04
CA ALA A 118 3.88 -0.28 13.69
C ALA A 118 4.82 -1.24 12.91
N GLY A 119 5.73 -0.69 12.10
CA GLY A 119 6.66 -1.43 11.24
C GLY A 119 6.17 -1.67 9.82
N PHE A 120 4.95 -1.25 9.46
CA PHE A 120 4.43 -1.31 8.10
C PHE A 120 4.72 -0.01 7.34
N ALA A 121 5.24 -0.11 6.13
CA ALA A 121 5.23 1.01 5.20
C ALA A 121 3.80 1.28 4.72
N ILE A 122 3.46 2.54 4.48
CA ILE A 122 2.15 2.93 3.97
C ILE A 122 2.34 3.49 2.56
N HIS A 123 1.55 3.00 1.61
CA HIS A 123 1.46 3.63 0.29
C HIS A 123 0.02 3.94 -0.06
N LEU A 124 -0.13 4.94 -0.92
CA LEU A 124 -1.39 5.30 -1.53
C LEU A 124 -1.46 4.70 -2.92
N LYS A 125 -2.64 4.25 -3.33
CA LYS A 125 -2.89 3.75 -4.67
C LYS A 125 -4.30 4.12 -5.12
N GLN A 126 -4.43 4.51 -6.38
CA GLN A 126 -5.74 4.73 -6.99
C GLN A 126 -6.46 3.39 -7.26
N TYR A 127 -7.78 3.36 -7.06
CA TYR A 127 -8.65 2.24 -7.42
C TYR A 127 -9.88 2.70 -8.20
#